data_AF-A0A395S7P4-F1
#
_entry.id   AF-A0A395S7P4-F1
#
_cell.length_a   1.000
_cell.length_b   1.000
_cell.length_c   1.000
_cell.angle_alpha   90.00
_cell.angle_beta   90.00
_cell.angle_gamma   90.00
#
_symmetry.space_group_name_H-M   'P 1'
#
loop_
_entity.id
_entity.type
_entity.pdbx_description
1 polymer ?
#
loop_
_entity_poly.entity_id
_entity_poly.type
_entity_poly.pdbx_seq_one_letter_code
_entity_poly.pdbx_strand_id
1 'polypeptide(L)'
;MTSLLDPPFFSQQNQSNKRKRPEATDDDFPSSLPTDSINPLSHSPGIVAQFAIAGLSETDEDPSQRIRDFPHRGLVEHGTSAVEAESDEDPETEGDEAARPKSKKATSRKRGGHFDVLLQSTHNFLDRGEIEKAARTYGLLLQLRPSGLPIDVRHHDLWAIGAEILMREGEDSSQEREEDHEKASIPMKRWGRAANMGKVKAYFDTLIQQHPYDYKTPKIVSAFDFWIAMFSCEIYNTHAEHILALEQLSSGANEDCRRESFGHDDSFGSDDTESFEAGQMRQKDELRLQALSAMQDITKRMDVLMQDMPYSRNQQYLRLRAMASLYIADLVVPIGSVSMHQAQQGEQARLMEQDRARKSLMRIVTYGGELDNTALKVLNPSEDSEGDTSLSLYSSLPIRGL
;
A
#
# COMPACT_ATOMS: atom_id res chain seq x y z
N MET A 1 -42.59 69.47 18.40
CA MET A 1 -42.60 68.00 18.52
C MET A 1 -41.90 67.48 17.27
N THR A 2 -40.57 67.34 17.34
CA THR A 2 -39.84 66.03 17.41
C THR A 2 -40.05 65.21 16.14
N SER A 3 -39.17 65.34 15.13
CA SER A 3 -37.89 64.60 14.95
C SER A 3 -38.08 63.27 14.21
N LEU A 4 -37.49 63.12 13.02
CA LEU A 4 -36.41 62.16 12.74
C LEU A 4 -35.98 62.28 11.26
N LEU A 5 -34.67 62.36 11.04
CA LEU A 5 -34.00 62.30 9.75
C LEU A 5 -33.73 60.84 9.39
N ASP A 6 -33.99 60.46 8.14
CA ASP A 6 -33.41 59.27 7.49
C ASP A 6 -32.32 59.69 6.47
N PRO A 7 -31.19 58.98 6.39
CA PRO A 7 -30.09 59.28 5.48
C PRO A 7 -30.32 58.71 4.07
N PRO A 8 -29.70 59.28 3.02
CA PRO A 8 -29.95 58.89 1.64
C PRO A 8 -29.15 57.64 1.21
N PHE A 9 -29.86 56.84 0.41
CA PHE A 9 -29.42 55.79 -0.49
C PHE A 9 -28.17 56.17 -1.32
N PHE A 10 -27.12 55.34 -1.28
CA PHE A 10 -26.06 55.33 -2.30
C PHE A 10 -26.14 54.02 -3.08
N SER A 11 -26.68 54.09 -4.30
CA SER A 11 -26.68 52.97 -5.25
C SER A 11 -25.51 53.11 -6.23
N GLN A 12 -24.80 52.00 -6.40
CA GLN A 12 -23.62 51.83 -7.22
C GLN A 12 -23.92 52.03 -8.71
N GLN A 13 -23.13 52.87 -9.39
CA GLN A 13 -22.98 52.78 -10.84
C GLN A 13 -21.56 52.32 -11.18
N ASN A 14 -21.49 51.08 -11.65
CA ASN A 14 -20.36 50.51 -12.37
C ASN A 14 -20.05 51.36 -13.61
N GLN A 15 -18.84 51.91 -13.67
CA GLN A 15 -18.23 52.31 -14.94
C GLN A 15 -16.86 51.68 -15.08
N SER A 16 -16.82 50.65 -15.94
CA SER A 16 -15.62 50.04 -16.48
C SER A 16 -14.89 51.03 -17.38
N ASN A 17 -13.79 51.60 -16.91
CA ASN A 17 -12.89 52.38 -17.74
C ASN A 17 -11.48 51.78 -17.71
N LYS A 18 -11.18 50.96 -18.73
CA LYS A 18 -9.81 50.67 -19.15
C LYS A 18 -9.17 52.00 -19.57
N ARG A 19 -8.21 52.50 -18.80
CA ARG A 19 -7.40 53.66 -19.20
C ARG A 19 -5.95 53.25 -19.45
N LYS A 20 -5.52 53.68 -20.65
CA LYS A 20 -4.16 53.63 -21.19
C LYS A 20 -3.17 54.37 -20.28
N ARG A 21 -1.95 53.82 -20.22
CA ARG A 21 -0.72 54.41 -19.71
C ARG A 21 -0.41 55.74 -20.43
N PRO A 22 -0.16 56.85 -19.73
CA PRO A 22 0.63 57.95 -20.26
C PRO A 22 2.10 57.75 -19.88
N GLU A 23 2.99 58.09 -20.82
CA GLU A 23 4.41 58.28 -20.59
C GLU A 23 4.63 59.40 -19.57
N ALA A 24 5.48 59.15 -18.57
CA ALA A 24 5.96 60.18 -17.67
C ALA A 24 7.35 60.60 -18.17
N THR A 25 7.41 61.88 -18.53
CA THR A 25 8.60 62.69 -18.78
C THR A 25 9.46 62.80 -17.52
N ASP A 26 10.77 62.72 -17.72
CA ASP A 26 11.78 63.07 -16.73
C ASP A 26 11.63 64.55 -16.34
N ASP A 27 11.24 64.82 -15.09
CA ASP A 27 11.38 66.12 -14.46
C ASP A 27 11.97 65.92 -13.06
N ASP A 28 13.19 66.46 -12.90
CA ASP A 28 13.96 66.59 -11.67
C ASP A 28 13.15 67.31 -10.58
N PHE A 29 12.80 66.60 -9.52
CA PHE A 29 12.45 67.18 -8.22
C PHE A 29 13.31 66.55 -7.11
N PRO A 30 14.04 67.34 -6.30
CA PRO A 30 14.83 66.81 -5.20
C PRO A 30 13.90 66.45 -4.03
N SER A 31 13.47 65.20 -3.94
CA SER A 31 12.75 64.69 -2.76
C SER A 31 13.76 64.24 -1.69
N SER A 32 14.47 65.18 -1.07
CA SER A 32 15.12 64.92 0.21
C SER A 32 14.04 64.98 1.30
N LEU A 33 13.27 63.90 1.44
CA LEU A 33 12.59 63.65 2.71
C LEU A 33 13.70 63.38 3.75
N PRO A 34 13.68 64.02 4.93
CA PRO A 34 14.64 63.70 5.97
C PRO A 34 14.51 62.21 6.29
N THR A 35 15.64 61.50 6.33
CA THR A 35 15.72 60.06 6.61
C THR A 35 15.14 59.69 7.99
N ASP A 36 14.80 60.68 8.81
CA ASP A 36 14.18 60.59 10.13
C ASP A 36 12.64 60.65 10.11
N SER A 37 11.98 60.77 8.94
CA SER A 37 10.51 60.80 8.86
C SER A 37 9.85 59.42 8.66
N ILE A 38 10.63 58.34 8.64
CA ILE A 38 10.11 56.98 8.58
C ILE A 38 9.94 56.51 10.03
N ASN A 39 8.69 56.32 10.48
CA ASN A 39 8.41 55.70 11.76
C ASN A 39 9.20 54.37 11.84
N PRO A 40 10.14 54.21 12.80
CA PRO A 40 10.94 52.98 12.93
C PRO A 40 10.06 51.75 13.20
N LEU A 41 8.82 51.96 13.67
CA LEU A 41 7.78 50.97 13.89
C LEU A 41 6.64 51.19 12.90
N SER A 42 6.93 51.11 11.60
CA SER A 42 5.89 51.18 10.56
C SER A 42 4.97 49.95 10.63
N HIS A 43 3.84 50.12 11.30
CA HIS A 43 2.82 49.08 11.43
C HIS A 43 1.90 49.05 10.20
N SER A 44 1.36 47.87 9.88
CA SER A 44 0.35 47.77 8.82
C SER A 44 -0.95 48.49 9.24
N PRO A 45 -1.76 49.00 8.30
CA PRO A 45 -3.02 49.70 8.64
C PRO A 45 -3.97 48.89 9.53
N GLY A 46 -3.94 47.56 9.43
CA GLY A 46 -4.72 46.67 10.30
C GLY A 46 -4.22 46.63 11.74
N ILE A 47 -2.91 46.68 11.96
CA ILE A 47 -2.30 46.74 13.29
C ILE A 47 -2.54 48.11 13.92
N VAL A 48 -2.42 49.20 13.15
CA VAL A 48 -2.73 50.57 13.62
C VAL A 48 -4.18 50.67 14.11
N ALA A 49 -5.13 50.06 13.39
CA ALA A 49 -6.52 50.00 13.84
C ALA A 49 -6.70 49.21 15.15
N GLN A 50 -5.96 48.11 15.32
CA GLN A 50 -5.99 47.32 16.57
C GLN A 50 -5.39 48.09 17.74
N PHE A 51 -4.30 48.82 17.53
CA PHE A 51 -3.70 49.70 18.54
C PHE A 51 -4.65 50.81 18.94
N ALA A 52 -5.32 51.45 17.98
CA ALA A 52 -6.34 52.44 18.26
C ALA A 52 -7.51 51.89 19.12
N ILE A 53 -7.95 50.65 18.83
CA ILE A 53 -8.98 49.97 19.65
C ILE A 53 -8.46 49.65 21.06
N ALA A 54 -7.18 49.28 21.18
CA ALA A 54 -6.53 48.99 22.46
C ALA A 54 -6.09 50.24 23.25
N GLY A 55 -6.26 51.44 22.69
CA GLY A 55 -5.81 52.70 23.31
C GLY A 55 -4.30 52.94 23.22
N LEU A 56 -3.60 52.23 22.34
CA LEU A 56 -2.17 52.37 22.05
C LEU A 56 -1.95 53.36 20.91
N SER A 57 -0.80 54.03 20.93
CA SER A 57 -0.37 54.93 19.86
C SER A 57 0.24 54.15 18.69
N GLU A 58 0.27 54.76 17.50
CA GLU A 58 0.91 54.17 16.30
C GLU A 58 2.42 53.93 16.49
N THR A 59 3.04 54.59 17.48
CA THR A 59 4.47 54.44 17.81
C THR A 59 4.74 53.45 18.94
N ASP A 60 3.70 52.85 19.55
CA ASP A 60 3.91 51.89 20.62
C ASP A 60 4.35 50.51 20.08
N GLU A 61 5.12 49.78 20.88
CA GLU A 61 5.49 48.40 20.59
C GLU A 61 4.32 47.46 20.91
N ASP A 62 4.21 46.37 20.14
CA ASP A 62 3.19 45.36 20.40
C ASP A 62 3.43 44.69 21.77
N PRO A 63 2.46 44.74 22.71
CA PRO A 63 2.61 44.11 24.02
C PRO A 63 2.86 42.59 23.95
N SER A 64 2.49 41.94 22.84
CA SER A 64 2.76 40.52 22.58
C SER A 64 4.26 40.19 22.47
N GLN A 65 5.11 41.17 22.14
CA GLN A 65 6.56 40.99 22.06
C GLN A 65 7.23 41.03 23.43
N ARG A 66 6.69 41.82 24.36
CA ARG A 66 7.24 41.98 25.72
C ARG A 66 6.78 40.90 26.68
N ILE A 67 5.56 40.39 26.51
CA ILE A 67 4.93 39.43 27.43
C ILE A 67 5.00 38.04 26.81
N ARG A 68 5.80 37.15 27.42
CA ARG A 68 6.05 35.78 26.91
C ARG A 68 4.76 34.97 26.71
N ASP A 69 3.81 35.11 27.64
CA ASP A 69 2.56 34.36 27.70
C ASP A 69 1.34 35.26 27.39
N PHE A 70 1.47 36.13 26.38
CA PHE A 70 0.36 37.00 25.97
C PHE A 70 -0.78 36.13 25.40
N PRO A 71 -2.01 36.21 25.94
CA PRO A 71 -3.13 35.44 25.41
C PRO A 71 -3.36 35.86 23.96
N HIS A 72 -3.34 34.89 23.03
CA HIS A 72 -3.42 35.08 21.58
C HIS A 72 -2.14 35.56 20.88
N ARG A 73 -0.94 35.37 21.46
CA ARG A 73 0.31 35.50 20.71
C ARG A 73 0.26 34.59 19.48
N GLY A 74 0.37 35.17 18.28
CA GLY A 74 0.44 34.41 17.04
C GLY A 74 1.57 33.38 17.11
N LEU A 75 1.28 32.13 16.72
CA LEU A 75 2.26 31.04 16.71
C LEU A 75 3.49 31.49 15.92
N VAL A 76 4.63 31.65 16.60
CA VAL A 76 5.88 32.04 15.97
C VAL A 76 6.33 30.89 15.07
N GLU A 77 6.27 31.06 13.75
CA GLU A 77 6.82 30.10 12.77
C GLU A 77 8.36 30.13 12.78
N HIS A 78 8.98 29.74 13.89
CA HIS A 78 10.41 29.46 13.93
C HIS A 78 10.67 28.15 14.67
N GLY A 79 10.92 27.11 13.86
CA GLY A 79 11.92 26.07 14.13
C GLY A 79 11.66 25.13 15.31
N THR A 80 11.26 23.92 14.97
CA THR A 80 11.42 22.67 15.75
C THR A 80 10.62 22.54 17.04
N SER A 81 9.44 21.93 16.98
CA SER A 81 9.20 20.59 17.56
C SER A 81 7.76 20.14 17.30
N ALA A 82 7.62 18.92 16.76
CA ALA A 82 6.49 17.99 16.78
C ALA A 82 5.07 18.55 17.03
N VAL A 83 4.20 18.46 16.01
CA VAL A 83 3.09 17.48 15.89
C VAL A 83 2.56 17.64 14.47
N GLU A 84 2.78 16.65 13.60
CA GLU A 84 2.09 16.59 12.31
C GLU A 84 0.62 16.31 12.59
N ALA A 85 -0.24 17.27 12.25
CA ALA A 85 -1.68 17.10 12.32
C ALA A 85 -2.10 16.16 11.18
N GLU A 86 -2.55 14.96 11.57
CA GLU A 86 -3.31 14.06 10.72
C GLU A 86 -4.49 14.84 10.10
N SER A 87 -4.59 14.83 8.77
CA SER A 87 -5.82 15.26 8.09
C SER A 87 -6.80 14.10 8.15
N ASP A 88 -7.73 14.18 9.10
CA ASP A 88 -9.00 13.43 9.04
C ASP A 88 -9.82 13.98 7.86
N GLU A 89 -9.95 13.19 6.81
CA GLU A 89 -11.02 13.35 5.83
C GLU A 89 -12.27 12.65 6.38
N ASP A 90 -13.18 13.42 6.97
CA ASP A 90 -14.54 12.97 7.27
C ASP A 90 -15.48 13.22 6.08
N PRO A 91 -16.49 12.35 5.87
CA PRO A 91 -17.25 12.26 4.63
C PRO A 91 -18.30 13.36 4.46
N GLU A 92 -18.61 13.59 3.18
CA GLU A 92 -19.48 14.63 2.64
C GLU A 92 -20.89 14.65 3.25
N THR A 93 -21.28 15.81 3.76
CA THR A 93 -22.69 16.15 4.03
C THR A 93 -23.17 17.11 2.94
N GLU A 94 -24.02 16.62 2.05
CA GLU A 94 -24.78 17.37 1.05
C GLU A 94 -25.55 18.54 1.71
N GLY A 95 -25.33 19.77 1.24
CA GLY A 95 -26.05 20.94 1.77
C GLY A 95 -25.59 22.31 1.24
N ASP A 96 -26.21 22.72 0.14
CA ASP A 96 -26.53 24.09 -0.29
C ASP A 96 -25.41 25.01 -0.86
N GLU A 97 -25.49 25.19 -2.17
CA GLU A 97 -24.64 25.99 -3.06
C GLU A 97 -25.22 27.42 -3.16
N ALA A 98 -24.70 28.37 -2.37
CA ALA A 98 -24.74 29.78 -2.74
C ALA A 98 -23.78 30.65 -1.91
N ALA A 99 -22.87 31.31 -2.63
CA ALA A 99 -22.14 32.52 -2.23
C ALA A 99 -20.99 32.37 -1.21
N ARG A 100 -19.79 31.98 -1.69
CA ARG A 100 -18.53 32.46 -1.11
C ARG A 100 -17.50 32.90 -2.16
N PRO A 101 -16.73 33.98 -1.90
CA PRO A 101 -15.89 34.64 -2.89
C PRO A 101 -14.62 33.83 -3.16
N LYS A 102 -14.19 33.86 -4.43
CA LYS A 102 -12.99 33.20 -4.97
C LYS A 102 -11.74 33.61 -4.19
N SER A 103 -11.37 32.84 -3.18
CA SER A 103 -10.05 32.94 -2.54
C SER A 103 -9.00 32.41 -3.50
N LYS A 104 -7.98 33.23 -3.76
CA LYS A 104 -6.79 32.87 -4.53
C LYS A 104 -5.97 31.86 -3.72
N LYS A 105 -6.31 30.58 -3.76
CA LYS A 105 -5.43 29.47 -3.33
C LYS A 105 -4.76 28.86 -4.55
N ALA A 106 -3.71 29.51 -5.04
CA ALA A 106 -2.87 28.96 -6.11
C ALA A 106 -1.40 29.33 -5.91
N THR A 107 -0.88 29.21 -4.68
CA THR A 107 0.57 29.32 -4.42
C THR A 107 1.02 28.40 -3.27
N SER A 108 0.77 27.08 -3.36
CA SER A 108 1.58 26.09 -2.61
C SER A 108 1.71 24.73 -3.30
N ARG A 109 1.57 24.64 -4.63
CA ARG A 109 1.78 23.39 -5.40
C ARG A 109 3.20 23.25 -5.95
N LYS A 110 4.24 23.45 -5.14
CA LYS A 110 5.64 23.33 -5.61
C LYS A 110 6.61 22.59 -4.68
N ARG A 111 6.15 21.96 -3.58
CA ARG A 111 7.06 21.23 -2.67
C ARG A 111 7.06 19.70 -2.81
N GLY A 112 6.17 19.11 -3.62
CA GLY A 112 6.14 17.65 -3.90
C GLY A 112 6.48 17.24 -5.33
N GLY A 113 6.49 18.15 -6.30
CA GLY A 113 6.39 17.81 -7.72
C GLY A 113 7.44 16.83 -8.26
N HIS A 114 8.72 16.95 -7.88
CA HIS A 114 9.74 16.02 -8.37
C HIS A 114 9.65 14.63 -7.73
N PHE A 115 9.30 14.56 -6.43
CA PHE A 115 9.07 13.31 -5.73
C PHE A 115 7.85 12.60 -6.32
N ASP A 116 6.73 13.31 -6.45
CA ASP A 116 5.48 12.77 -6.98
C ASP A 116 5.64 12.28 -8.42
N VAL A 117 6.37 13.03 -9.27
CA VAL A 117 6.66 12.63 -10.66
C VAL A 117 7.51 11.36 -10.71
N LEU A 118 8.52 11.23 -9.86
CA LEU A 118 9.39 10.04 -9.83
C LEU A 118 8.68 8.82 -9.23
N LEU A 119 7.86 9.02 -8.20
CA LEU A 119 7.01 7.98 -7.63
C LEU A 119 6.02 7.47 -8.68
N GLN A 120 5.26 8.38 -9.33
CA GLN A 120 4.32 8.03 -10.39
C GLN A 120 5.00 7.34 -11.57
N SER A 121 6.19 7.81 -11.97
CA SER A 121 6.98 7.18 -13.03
C SER A 121 7.39 5.76 -12.65
N THR A 122 7.80 5.54 -11.40
CA THR A 122 8.15 4.21 -10.87
C THR A 122 6.95 3.28 -10.91
N HIS A 123 5.75 3.74 -10.51
CA HIS A 123 4.52 2.97 -10.63
C HIS A 123 4.23 2.56 -12.07
N ASN A 124 4.29 3.51 -13.01
CA ASN A 124 4.04 3.27 -14.43
C ASN A 124 5.08 2.34 -15.08
N PHE A 125 6.36 2.40 -14.68
CA PHE A 125 7.36 1.46 -15.17
C PHE A 125 7.11 0.04 -14.67
N LEU A 126 6.69 -0.12 -13.41
CA LEU A 126 6.30 -1.42 -12.87
C LEU A 126 5.07 -2.00 -13.56
N ASP A 127 4.05 -1.17 -13.87
CA ASP A 127 2.85 -1.61 -14.58
C ASP A 127 3.16 -2.08 -16.01
N ARG A 128 4.16 -1.46 -16.66
CA ARG A 128 4.66 -1.85 -17.99
C ARG A 128 5.61 -3.05 -17.95
N GLY A 129 6.11 -3.44 -16.78
CA GLY A 129 7.12 -4.48 -16.64
C GLY A 129 8.54 -4.03 -17.01
N GLU A 130 8.83 -2.73 -17.04
CA GLU A 130 10.18 -2.20 -17.27
C GLU A 130 10.93 -2.07 -15.94
N ILE A 131 11.36 -3.20 -15.36
CA ILE A 131 11.89 -3.29 -14.00
C ILE A 131 13.22 -2.56 -13.84
N GLU A 132 14.11 -2.56 -14.84
CA GLU A 132 15.39 -1.84 -14.78
C GLU A 132 15.19 -0.32 -14.74
N LYS A 133 14.18 0.19 -15.45
CA LYS A 133 13.82 1.62 -15.41
C LYS A 133 13.19 1.97 -14.08
N ALA A 134 12.29 1.12 -13.57
CA ALA A 134 11.69 1.27 -12.25
C ALA A 134 12.76 1.27 -11.13
N ALA A 135 13.72 0.35 -11.17
CA ALA A 135 14.82 0.29 -10.21
C ALA A 135 15.67 1.55 -10.22
N ARG A 136 15.97 2.10 -11.41
CA ARG A 136 16.71 3.36 -11.55
C ARG A 136 15.93 4.56 -11.03
N THR A 137 14.65 4.69 -11.38
CA THR A 137 13.83 5.81 -10.85
C THR A 137 13.62 5.70 -9.35
N TYR A 138 13.45 4.50 -8.82
CA TYR A 138 13.38 4.24 -7.39
C TYR A 138 14.69 4.60 -6.67
N GLY A 139 15.84 4.26 -7.25
CA GLY A 139 17.14 4.68 -6.73
C GLY A 139 17.31 6.21 -6.68
N LEU A 140 16.87 6.91 -7.74
CA LEU A 140 16.86 8.38 -7.76
C LEU A 140 15.89 8.96 -6.72
N LEU A 141 14.72 8.34 -6.57
CA LEU A 141 13.71 8.71 -5.59
C LEU A 141 14.30 8.67 -4.17
N LEU A 142 14.97 7.58 -3.79
CA LEU A 142 15.61 7.44 -2.47
C LEU A 142 16.76 8.43 -2.21
N GLN A 143 17.39 8.94 -3.27
CA GLN A 143 18.48 9.93 -3.17
C GLN A 143 17.97 11.36 -2.98
N LEU A 144 16.69 11.64 -3.26
CA LEU A 144 16.13 12.97 -3.08
C LEU A 144 16.14 13.39 -1.60
N ARG A 145 16.32 14.69 -1.39
CA ARG A 145 16.28 15.34 -0.08
C ARG A 145 15.34 16.55 -0.10
N PRO A 146 14.02 16.38 -0.26
CA PRO A 146 13.08 17.50 -0.44
C PRO A 146 13.10 18.55 0.69
N SER A 147 13.40 18.11 1.92
CA SER A 147 13.52 18.93 3.13
C SER A 147 14.91 18.85 3.77
N GLY A 148 15.93 18.39 3.03
CA GLY A 148 17.28 18.13 3.56
C GLY A 148 17.42 16.80 4.33
N LEU A 149 16.32 16.15 4.68
CA LEU A 149 16.29 14.81 5.30
C LEU A 149 16.21 13.70 4.25
N PRO A 150 16.74 12.50 4.54
CA PRO A 150 16.51 11.34 3.69
C PRO A 150 15.02 11.03 3.64
N ILE A 151 14.56 10.53 2.49
CA ILE A 151 13.21 9.99 2.40
C ILE A 151 13.12 8.74 3.26
N ASP A 152 12.08 8.70 4.09
CA ASP A 152 11.76 7.54 4.92
C ASP A 152 10.99 6.51 4.08
N VAL A 153 11.55 5.30 3.99
CA VAL A 153 11.04 4.19 3.18
C VAL A 153 9.67 3.69 3.68
N ARG A 154 9.29 4.03 4.91
CA ARG A 154 8.00 3.67 5.51
C ARG A 154 6.80 4.41 4.90
N HIS A 155 7.05 5.55 4.25
CA HIS A 155 5.99 6.37 3.66
C HIS A 155 5.79 6.03 2.19
N HIS A 156 4.61 6.34 1.65
CA HIS A 156 4.27 6.18 0.23
C HIS A 156 4.50 4.76 -0.34
N ASP A 157 4.41 3.74 0.51
CA ASP A 157 4.62 2.33 0.16
C ASP A 157 5.96 2.06 -0.55
N LEU A 158 6.97 2.91 -0.30
CA LEU A 158 8.30 2.76 -0.89
C LEU A 158 8.93 1.43 -0.51
N TRP A 159 8.70 0.99 0.72
CA TRP A 159 9.12 -0.32 1.20
C TRP A 159 8.52 -1.45 0.35
N ALA A 160 7.25 -1.33 -0.03
CA ALA A 160 6.57 -2.34 -0.82
C ALA A 160 7.06 -2.28 -2.28
N ILE A 161 7.20 -1.09 -2.86
CA ILE A 161 7.78 -0.88 -4.20
C ILE A 161 9.20 -1.47 -4.29
N GLY A 162 10.02 -1.29 -3.26
CA GLY A 162 11.37 -1.87 -3.18
C GLY A 162 11.33 -3.40 -3.22
N ALA A 163 10.43 -4.02 -2.46
CA ALA A 163 10.24 -5.48 -2.49
C ALA A 163 9.73 -5.97 -3.85
N GLU A 164 8.83 -5.21 -4.51
CA GLU A 164 8.31 -5.53 -5.84
C GLU A 164 9.43 -5.56 -6.89
N ILE A 165 10.26 -4.50 -6.92
CA ILE A 165 11.40 -4.40 -7.84
C ILE A 165 12.36 -5.58 -7.64
N LEU A 166 12.66 -5.93 -6.39
CA LEU A 166 13.55 -7.06 -6.07
C LEU A 166 12.96 -8.40 -6.52
N MET A 167 11.65 -8.62 -6.31
CA MET A 167 10.98 -9.87 -6.69
C MET A 167 10.94 -10.05 -8.21
N ARG A 168 10.77 -8.95 -8.94
CA ARG A 168 10.64 -8.89 -10.41
C ARG A 168 11.97 -8.66 -11.13
N GLU A 169 13.08 -8.60 -10.41
CA GLU A 169 14.40 -8.37 -10.99
C GLU A 169 14.72 -9.45 -12.05
N GLY A 170 15.00 -9.01 -13.28
CA GLY A 170 15.34 -9.89 -14.42
C GLY A 170 14.17 -10.28 -15.33
N GLU A 171 12.96 -9.76 -15.10
CA GLU A 171 11.80 -9.94 -16.01
C GLU A 171 12.06 -9.34 -17.41
N ASP A 172 12.62 -8.13 -17.50
CA ASP A 172 12.87 -7.39 -18.76
C ASP A 172 13.66 -8.22 -19.80
N SER A 173 14.68 -8.94 -19.34
CA SER A 173 15.53 -9.80 -20.19
C SER A 173 14.83 -11.04 -20.76
N SER A 174 13.67 -11.40 -20.20
CA SER A 174 12.87 -12.55 -20.63
C SER A 174 11.89 -12.15 -21.73
N GLN A 175 11.29 -10.96 -21.62
CA GLN A 175 10.36 -10.45 -22.63
C GLN A 175 11.05 -10.20 -23.98
N GLU A 176 12.28 -9.67 -24.00
CA GLU A 176 13.03 -9.47 -25.25
C GLU A 176 13.40 -10.78 -25.96
N ARG A 177 13.41 -11.93 -25.25
CA ARG A 177 13.70 -13.25 -25.84
C ARG A 177 12.44 -14.00 -26.29
N GLU A 178 11.27 -13.63 -25.77
CA GLU A 178 9.99 -14.26 -26.11
C GLU A 178 9.38 -13.73 -27.41
N GLU A 179 9.84 -12.57 -27.91
CA GLU A 179 9.38 -12.02 -29.21
C GLU A 179 9.81 -12.88 -30.43
N ASP A 180 10.82 -13.74 -30.29
CA ASP A 180 11.34 -14.59 -31.38
C ASP A 180 10.70 -16.00 -31.47
N HIS A 181 9.85 -16.40 -30.52
CA HIS A 181 9.21 -17.73 -30.53
C HIS A 181 7.68 -17.64 -30.49
N GLU A 182 7.07 -17.67 -31.68
CA GLU A 182 5.62 -17.82 -31.86
C GLU A 182 5.10 -19.11 -31.18
N LYS A 183 4.08 -18.93 -30.31
CA LYS A 183 3.10 -19.93 -29.86
C LYS A 183 3.64 -21.14 -29.07
N ALA A 184 4.02 -20.92 -27.82
CA ALA A 184 3.92 -21.96 -26.79
C ALA A 184 3.34 -21.34 -25.51
N SER A 185 2.20 -21.88 -25.06
CA SER A 185 1.51 -21.67 -23.77
C SER A 185 1.68 -20.30 -23.12
N ILE A 186 0.62 -19.47 -23.09
CA ILE A 186 0.56 -18.26 -22.24
C ILE A 186 0.97 -18.68 -20.83
N PRO A 187 2.20 -18.35 -20.35
CA PRO A 187 2.57 -18.71 -19.00
C PRO A 187 1.63 -17.91 -18.08
N MET A 188 1.05 -18.57 -17.09
CA MET A 188 0.36 -17.86 -16.02
C MET A 188 1.21 -16.65 -15.61
N LYS A 189 0.61 -15.46 -15.59
CA LYS A 189 1.29 -14.21 -15.25
C LYS A 189 1.69 -14.25 -13.77
N ARG A 190 2.77 -14.96 -13.48
CA ARG A 190 3.36 -15.12 -12.17
C ARG A 190 4.02 -13.80 -11.78
N TRP A 191 3.81 -13.38 -10.54
CA TRP A 191 4.51 -12.24 -9.97
C TRP A 191 5.95 -12.65 -9.61
N GLY A 192 6.93 -12.14 -10.35
CA GLY A 192 8.35 -12.32 -10.09
C GLY A 192 8.87 -13.74 -10.20
N ARG A 193 10.11 -13.93 -9.74
CA ARG A 193 10.85 -15.20 -9.81
C ARG A 193 11.11 -15.77 -8.42
N ALA A 194 10.92 -17.08 -8.22
CA ALA A 194 11.21 -17.74 -6.94
C ALA A 194 12.67 -17.54 -6.48
N ALA A 195 13.62 -17.51 -7.41
CA ALA A 195 15.03 -17.29 -7.10
C ALA A 195 15.28 -15.94 -6.37
N ASN A 196 14.43 -14.95 -6.59
CA ASN A 196 14.56 -13.63 -5.97
C ASN A 196 13.97 -13.56 -4.56
N MET A 197 13.23 -14.59 -4.11
CA MET A 197 12.60 -14.60 -2.78
C MET A 197 13.63 -14.42 -1.66
N GLY A 198 14.84 -14.96 -1.80
CA GLY A 198 15.92 -14.75 -0.82
C GLY A 198 16.33 -13.28 -0.66
N LYS A 199 16.33 -12.51 -1.76
CA LYS A 199 16.62 -11.07 -1.75
C LYS A 199 15.50 -10.29 -1.05
N VAL A 200 14.25 -10.64 -1.35
CA VAL A 200 13.06 -10.03 -0.73
C VAL A 200 13.04 -10.27 0.77
N LYS A 201 13.34 -11.50 1.22
CA LYS A 201 13.49 -11.82 2.65
C LYS A 201 14.57 -10.99 3.32
N ALA A 202 15.77 -10.96 2.74
CA ALA A 202 16.86 -10.16 3.27
C ALA A 202 16.50 -8.66 3.35
N TYR A 203 15.77 -8.15 2.36
CA TYR A 203 15.27 -6.79 2.36
C TYR A 203 14.30 -6.53 3.52
N PHE A 204 13.27 -7.36 3.69
CA PHE A 204 12.35 -7.23 4.82
C PHE A 204 13.04 -7.42 6.17
N ASP A 205 13.98 -8.36 6.31
CA ASP A 205 14.75 -8.56 7.52
C ASP A 205 15.52 -7.29 7.92
N THR A 206 16.11 -6.58 6.95
CA THR A 206 16.77 -5.30 7.22
C THR A 206 15.79 -4.22 7.68
N LEU A 207 14.59 -4.14 7.07
CA LEU A 207 13.56 -3.19 7.47
C LEU A 207 12.99 -3.47 8.86
N ILE A 208 12.79 -4.76 9.19
CA ILE A 208 12.31 -5.23 10.50
C ILE A 208 13.31 -4.83 11.60
N GLN A 209 14.61 -4.96 11.34
CA GLN A 209 15.65 -4.56 12.30
C GLN A 209 15.75 -3.03 12.45
N GLN A 210 15.59 -2.29 11.35
CA GLN A 210 15.71 -0.82 11.34
C GLN A 210 14.51 -0.11 11.94
N HIS A 211 13.32 -0.70 11.82
CA HIS A 211 12.06 -0.09 12.29
C HIS A 211 11.27 -1.05 13.20
N PRO A 212 11.74 -1.34 14.43
CA PRO A 212 10.98 -2.12 15.40
C PRO A 212 9.61 -1.52 15.69
N TYR A 213 8.66 -2.35 16.12
CA TYR A 213 7.33 -1.90 16.51
C TYR A 213 7.40 -1.01 17.77
N ASP A 214 6.85 0.20 17.70
CA ASP A 214 6.70 1.11 18.83
C ASP A 214 5.22 1.19 19.25
N TYR A 215 4.94 0.84 20.51
CA TYR A 215 3.60 0.90 21.10
C TYR A 215 3.03 2.32 21.16
N LYS A 216 3.87 3.36 21.12
CA LYS A 216 3.43 4.76 21.19
C LYS A 216 2.87 5.28 19.87
N THR A 217 3.27 4.68 18.75
CA THR A 217 2.90 5.14 17.40
C THR A 217 2.39 3.99 16.54
N PRO A 218 1.26 3.36 16.92
CA PRO A 218 0.78 2.11 16.29
C PRO A 218 0.33 2.28 14.83
N LYS A 219 0.08 3.50 14.37
CA LYS A 219 -0.36 3.80 12.99
C LYS A 219 0.81 3.88 11.99
N ILE A 220 2.05 4.01 12.47
CA ILE A 220 3.22 4.15 11.61
C ILE A 220 3.65 2.78 11.13
N VAL A 221 3.95 2.66 9.83
CA VAL A 221 4.49 1.43 9.25
C VAL A 221 5.72 0.97 10.05
N SER A 222 5.73 -0.28 10.45
CA SER A 222 6.76 -0.82 11.33
C SER A 222 7.12 -2.26 10.97
N ALA A 223 8.00 -2.87 11.77
CA ALA A 223 8.33 -4.30 11.69
C ALA A 223 7.07 -5.17 11.56
N PHE A 224 5.97 -4.77 12.20
CA PHE A 224 4.68 -5.45 12.10
C PHE A 224 4.20 -5.61 10.65
N ASP A 225 4.15 -4.52 9.88
CA ASP A 225 3.68 -4.52 8.49
C ASP A 225 4.65 -5.27 7.57
N PHE A 226 5.96 -5.13 7.83
CA PHE A 226 6.99 -5.85 7.10
C PHE A 226 6.91 -7.36 7.32
N TRP A 227 6.61 -7.84 8.53
CA TRP A 227 6.36 -9.26 8.79
C TRP A 227 5.15 -9.78 8.02
N ILE A 228 4.03 -9.05 8.02
CA ILE A 228 2.83 -9.45 7.27
C ILE A 228 3.14 -9.53 5.78
N ALA A 229 3.81 -8.51 5.23
CA ALA A 229 4.17 -8.48 3.82
C ALA A 229 5.14 -9.60 3.45
N MET A 230 6.15 -9.86 4.28
CA MET A 230 7.09 -10.96 4.06
C MET A 230 6.39 -12.31 4.06
N PHE A 231 5.57 -12.62 5.06
CA PHE A 231 4.84 -13.89 5.10
C PHE A 231 3.86 -14.03 3.92
N SER A 232 3.20 -12.94 3.54
CA SER A 232 2.34 -12.90 2.37
C SER A 232 3.09 -13.25 1.09
N CYS A 233 4.27 -12.66 0.88
CA CYS A 233 5.14 -12.97 -0.26
C CYS A 233 5.59 -14.43 -0.25
N GLU A 234 5.94 -14.97 0.93
CA GLU A 234 6.34 -16.37 1.06
C GLU A 234 5.21 -17.34 0.73
N ILE A 235 4.02 -17.11 1.27
CA ILE A 235 2.82 -17.95 1.02
C ILE A 235 2.42 -17.88 -0.44
N TYR A 236 2.51 -16.69 -1.06
CA TYR A 236 2.28 -16.56 -2.50
C TYR A 236 3.29 -17.36 -3.30
N ASN A 237 4.58 -17.25 -2.98
CA ASN A 237 5.60 -17.93 -3.75
C ASN A 237 5.52 -19.46 -3.62
N THR A 238 5.20 -20.00 -2.44
CA THR A 238 4.98 -21.45 -2.28
C THR A 238 3.76 -21.92 -3.07
N HIS A 239 2.67 -21.15 -3.05
CA HIS A 239 1.48 -21.45 -3.85
C HIS A 239 1.77 -21.37 -5.35
N ALA A 240 2.41 -20.30 -5.83
CA ALA A 240 2.74 -20.11 -7.24
C ALA A 240 3.69 -21.19 -7.77
N GLU A 241 4.74 -21.53 -7.03
CA GLU A 241 5.63 -22.65 -7.39
C GLU A 241 4.87 -23.98 -7.46
N HIS A 242 3.99 -24.24 -6.50
CA HIS A 242 3.20 -25.47 -6.48
C HIS A 242 2.27 -25.56 -7.69
N ILE A 243 1.52 -24.51 -8.00
CA ILE A 243 0.61 -24.49 -9.17
C ILE A 243 1.40 -24.61 -10.48
N LEU A 244 2.49 -23.86 -10.65
CA LEU A 244 3.31 -23.93 -11.85
C LEU A 244 3.95 -25.30 -12.04
N ALA A 245 4.41 -25.93 -10.96
CA ALA A 245 4.96 -27.28 -11.03
C ALA A 245 3.89 -28.30 -11.45
N LEU A 246 2.65 -28.16 -10.97
CA LEU A 246 1.53 -29.00 -11.42
C LEU A 246 1.18 -28.77 -12.90
N GLU A 247 1.21 -27.53 -13.39
CA GLU A 247 0.98 -27.19 -14.80
C GLU A 247 2.09 -27.71 -15.72
N GLN A 248 3.34 -27.68 -15.27
CA GLN A 248 4.47 -28.25 -16.00
C GLN A 248 4.33 -29.77 -16.13
N LEU A 249 3.93 -30.46 -15.05
CA LEU A 249 3.65 -31.89 -15.08
C LEU A 249 2.48 -32.23 -16.00
N SER A 250 1.40 -31.44 -15.98
CA SER A 250 0.23 -31.69 -16.85
C SER A 250 0.53 -31.42 -18.33
N SER A 251 1.37 -30.43 -18.63
CA SER A 251 1.79 -30.11 -20.00
C SER A 251 2.77 -31.15 -20.56
N GLY A 252 3.74 -31.60 -19.76
CA GLY A 252 4.67 -32.67 -20.14
C GLY A 252 3.96 -33.99 -20.46
N ALA A 253 2.94 -34.35 -19.66
CA ALA A 253 2.14 -35.54 -19.91
C ALA A 253 1.43 -35.54 -21.28
N ASN A 254 0.94 -34.38 -21.73
CA ASN A 254 0.26 -34.27 -23.02
C ASN A 254 1.21 -34.40 -24.22
N GLU A 255 2.44 -33.90 -24.11
CA GLU A 255 3.48 -34.00 -25.15
C GLU A 255 3.95 -35.45 -25.30
N ASP A 256 4.18 -36.16 -24.18
CA ASP A 256 4.60 -37.56 -24.18
C ASP A 256 3.52 -38.48 -24.78
N CYS A 257 2.25 -38.31 -24.42
CA CYS A 257 1.13 -39.05 -25.04
C CYS A 257 0.98 -38.78 -26.55
N ARG A 258 1.31 -37.57 -27.01
CA ARG A 258 1.21 -37.21 -28.44
C ARG A 258 2.36 -37.80 -29.26
N ARG A 259 3.53 -37.99 -28.65
CA ARG A 259 4.72 -38.58 -29.28
C ARG A 259 4.57 -40.09 -29.50
N GLU A 260 3.88 -40.78 -28.59
CA GLU A 260 3.63 -42.22 -28.66
C GLU A 260 2.51 -42.60 -29.65
N SER A 261 1.65 -41.64 -30.04
CA SER A 261 0.51 -41.89 -30.94
C SER A 261 0.87 -42.03 -32.44
N PHE A 262 2.12 -41.80 -32.86
CA PHE A 262 2.51 -41.81 -34.29
C PHE A 262 3.21 -43.08 -34.78
N GLY A 263 3.16 -44.18 -34.02
CA GLY A 263 3.76 -45.40 -34.52
C GLY A 263 3.55 -46.66 -33.70
N HIS A 264 2.31 -47.16 -33.57
CA HIS A 264 2.13 -48.61 -33.62
C HIS A 264 0.68 -49.01 -33.96
N ASP A 265 0.63 -49.93 -34.92
CA ASP A 265 -0.51 -50.74 -35.37
C ASP A 265 -0.90 -51.77 -34.28
N ASP A 266 -2.12 -52.26 -34.36
CA ASP A 266 -2.89 -53.01 -33.36
C ASP A 266 -2.10 -54.05 -32.51
N SER A 267 -2.08 -53.87 -31.17
CA SER A 267 -1.89 -54.98 -30.23
C SER A 267 -2.57 -54.69 -28.88
N PHE A 268 -3.64 -55.44 -28.60
CA PHE A 268 -4.38 -55.50 -27.34
C PHE A 268 -3.46 -55.85 -26.15
N GLY A 269 -3.42 -55.01 -25.11
CA GLY A 269 -2.68 -55.29 -23.86
C GLY A 269 -2.67 -54.12 -22.87
N SER A 270 -3.84 -53.84 -22.29
CA SER A 270 -4.11 -52.82 -21.26
C SER A 270 -3.42 -53.13 -19.91
N ASP A 271 -2.14 -52.76 -19.73
CA ASP A 271 -1.42 -52.79 -18.43
C ASP A 271 -0.45 -51.61 -18.24
N ASP A 272 0.13 -51.05 -19.31
CA ASP A 272 1.15 -50.00 -19.19
C ASP A 272 0.59 -48.59 -18.84
N THR A 273 -0.70 -48.33 -19.09
CA THR A 273 -1.34 -47.05 -18.75
C THR A 273 -1.46 -46.80 -17.25
N GLU A 274 -1.69 -47.85 -16.45
CA GLU A 274 -1.77 -47.74 -14.99
C GLU A 274 -0.43 -47.35 -14.36
N SER A 275 0.68 -47.77 -14.96
CA SER A 275 2.04 -47.47 -14.50
C SER A 275 2.41 -45.99 -14.70
N PHE A 276 2.03 -45.41 -15.85
CA PHE A 276 2.27 -43.99 -16.16
C PHE A 276 1.43 -43.05 -15.29
N GLU A 277 0.13 -43.35 -15.10
CA GLU A 277 -0.73 -42.58 -14.20
C GLU A 277 -0.26 -42.67 -12.74
N ALA A 278 0.13 -43.86 -12.27
CA ALA A 278 0.69 -44.02 -10.93
C ALA A 278 1.99 -43.25 -10.74
N GLY A 279 2.85 -43.18 -11.77
CA GLY A 279 4.08 -42.38 -11.76
C GLY A 279 3.81 -40.89 -11.63
N GLN A 280 2.87 -40.36 -12.42
CA GLN A 280 2.45 -38.95 -12.34
C GLN A 280 1.83 -38.59 -10.99
N MET A 281 1.01 -39.49 -10.44
CA MET A 281 0.38 -39.26 -9.13
C MET A 281 1.42 -39.19 -8.01
N ARG A 282 2.48 -40.00 -8.06
CA ARG A 282 3.62 -39.90 -7.13
C ARG A 282 4.33 -38.55 -7.25
N GLN A 283 4.59 -38.09 -8.46
CA GLN A 283 5.23 -36.78 -8.68
C GLN A 283 4.36 -35.62 -8.15
N LYS A 284 3.03 -35.68 -8.37
CA LYS A 284 2.09 -34.71 -7.79
C LYS A 284 2.10 -34.75 -6.27
N ASP A 285 2.17 -35.95 -5.68
CA ASP A 285 2.25 -36.11 -4.23
C ASP A 285 3.57 -35.57 -3.65
N GLU A 286 4.69 -35.77 -4.35
CA GLU A 286 6.00 -35.20 -3.99
C GLU A 286 5.97 -33.67 -3.97
N LEU A 287 5.40 -33.04 -5.00
CA LEU A 287 5.23 -31.58 -5.05
C LEU A 287 4.32 -31.06 -3.94
N ARG A 288 3.21 -31.78 -3.66
CA ARG A 288 2.30 -31.48 -2.55
C ARG A 288 3.04 -31.52 -1.22
N LEU A 289 3.84 -32.56 -0.97
CA LEU A 289 4.62 -32.71 0.27
C LEU A 289 5.68 -31.61 0.41
N GLN A 290 6.32 -31.21 -0.69
CA GLN A 290 7.24 -30.08 -0.69
C GLN A 290 6.53 -28.78 -0.29
N ALA A 291 5.39 -28.48 -0.92
CA ALA A 291 4.58 -27.31 -0.60
C ALA A 291 4.09 -27.33 0.85
N LEU A 292 3.65 -28.51 1.34
CA LEU A 292 3.20 -28.72 2.71
C LEU A 292 4.32 -28.45 3.71
N SER A 293 5.53 -28.95 3.47
CA SER A 293 6.67 -28.72 4.37
C SER A 293 7.01 -27.23 4.48
N ALA A 294 7.04 -26.53 3.34
CA ALA A 294 7.31 -25.10 3.28
C ALA A 294 6.23 -24.27 4.02
N MET A 295 4.95 -24.60 3.81
CA MET A 295 3.84 -23.95 4.50
C MET A 295 3.84 -24.21 6.01
N GLN A 296 4.17 -25.42 6.44
CA GLN A 296 4.33 -25.72 7.87
C GLN A 296 5.44 -24.87 8.49
N ASP A 297 6.58 -24.71 7.82
CA ASP A 297 7.67 -23.89 8.34
C ASP A 297 7.34 -22.39 8.38
N ILE A 298 6.56 -21.89 7.41
CA ILE A 298 5.98 -20.54 7.46
C ILE A 298 5.05 -20.38 8.67
N THR A 299 4.06 -21.26 8.82
CA THR A 299 3.09 -21.17 9.92
C THR A 299 3.70 -21.34 11.30
N LYS A 300 4.75 -22.17 11.47
CA LYS A 300 5.51 -22.26 12.72
C LYS A 300 6.13 -20.92 13.11
N ARG A 301 6.78 -20.23 12.16
CA ARG A 301 7.31 -18.88 12.40
C ARG A 301 6.20 -17.89 12.70
N MET A 302 5.07 -18.00 12.01
CA MET A 302 3.92 -17.15 12.30
C MET A 302 3.38 -17.38 13.73
N ASP A 303 3.31 -18.62 14.18
CA ASP A 303 2.86 -19.01 15.51
C ASP A 303 3.78 -18.52 16.62
N VAL A 304 5.09 -18.47 16.38
CA VAL A 304 6.06 -17.86 17.30
C VAL A 304 5.77 -16.37 17.48
N LEU A 305 5.59 -15.62 16.39
CA LEU A 305 5.31 -14.19 16.46
C LEU A 305 3.93 -13.86 17.06
N MET A 306 2.93 -14.74 16.88
CA MET A 306 1.60 -14.56 17.49
C MET A 306 1.59 -14.62 19.02
N GLN A 307 2.64 -15.12 19.65
CA GLN A 307 2.76 -15.14 21.11
C GLN A 307 2.94 -13.71 21.67
N ASP A 308 3.51 -12.82 20.85
CA ASP A 308 3.80 -11.45 21.23
C ASP A 308 2.66 -10.48 20.83
N MET A 309 2.46 -9.44 21.63
CA MET A 309 1.72 -8.24 21.20
C MET A 309 2.63 -7.46 20.23
N PRO A 310 2.13 -6.90 19.11
CA PRO A 310 0.73 -6.68 18.70
C PRO A 310 0.11 -7.79 17.83
N TYR A 311 0.87 -8.82 17.42
CA TYR A 311 0.44 -9.81 16.42
C TYR A 311 -0.77 -10.64 16.87
N SER A 312 -0.89 -10.91 18.17
CA SER A 312 -1.97 -11.73 18.72
C SER A 312 -3.39 -11.18 18.49
N ARG A 313 -3.55 -9.85 18.33
CA ARG A 313 -4.85 -9.19 18.19
C ARG A 313 -5.09 -8.57 16.82
N ASN A 314 -4.06 -8.46 15.99
CA ASN A 314 -4.22 -7.80 14.71
C ASN A 314 -5.01 -8.68 13.73
N GLN A 315 -6.03 -8.07 13.11
CA GLN A 315 -6.96 -8.72 12.21
C GLN A 315 -6.28 -9.24 10.94
N GLN A 316 -5.38 -8.45 10.34
CA GLN A 316 -4.67 -8.81 9.11
C GLN A 316 -3.76 -10.01 9.32
N TYR A 317 -3.08 -10.05 10.46
CA TYR A 317 -2.23 -11.18 10.82
C TYR A 317 -3.04 -12.46 11.06
N LEU A 318 -4.12 -12.37 11.85
CA LEU A 318 -5.02 -13.50 12.11
C LEU A 318 -5.65 -14.03 10.82
N ARG A 319 -5.97 -13.13 9.89
CA ARG A 319 -6.53 -13.47 8.58
C ARG A 319 -5.52 -14.22 7.72
N LEU A 320 -4.30 -13.70 7.61
CA LEU A 320 -3.22 -14.37 6.89
C LEU A 320 -2.95 -15.77 7.48
N ARG A 321 -2.96 -15.88 8.81
CA ARG A 321 -2.80 -17.16 9.52
C ARG A 321 -3.93 -18.15 9.25
N ALA A 322 -5.17 -17.66 9.15
CA ALA A 322 -6.32 -18.48 8.81
C ALA A 322 -6.23 -19.00 7.37
N MET A 323 -5.88 -18.13 6.42
CA MET A 323 -5.67 -18.50 5.02
C MET A 323 -4.56 -19.55 4.87
N ALA A 324 -3.43 -19.38 5.56
CA ALA A 324 -2.35 -20.35 5.56
C ALA A 324 -2.79 -21.72 6.11
N SER A 325 -3.61 -21.76 7.18
CA SER A 325 -4.16 -23.03 7.69
C SER A 325 -5.12 -23.70 6.71
N LEU A 326 -5.96 -22.94 6.01
CA LEU A 326 -6.84 -23.50 4.97
C LEU A 326 -6.02 -24.09 3.82
N TYR A 327 -4.98 -23.40 3.38
CA TYR A 327 -4.10 -23.93 2.34
C TYR A 327 -3.37 -25.21 2.80
N ILE A 328 -2.89 -25.26 4.05
CA ILE A 328 -2.34 -26.51 4.61
C ILE A 328 -3.41 -27.61 4.66
N ALA A 329 -4.65 -27.29 5.03
CA ALA A 329 -5.74 -28.26 5.08
C ALA A 329 -5.96 -28.94 3.71
N ASP A 330 -5.89 -28.18 2.63
CA ASP A 330 -6.00 -28.72 1.27
C ASP A 330 -4.76 -29.56 0.89
N LEU A 331 -3.56 -29.12 1.30
CA LEU A 331 -2.31 -29.84 1.03
C LEU A 331 -2.15 -31.14 1.84
N VAL A 332 -2.81 -31.29 2.98
CA VAL A 332 -2.65 -32.45 3.88
C VAL A 332 -3.30 -33.71 3.32
N VAL A 333 -4.34 -33.55 2.49
CA VAL A 333 -5.05 -34.69 1.88
C VAL A 333 -4.16 -35.34 0.80
N PRO A 334 -3.86 -36.65 0.91
CA PRO A 334 -3.07 -37.34 -0.10
C PRO A 334 -3.75 -37.38 -1.48
N ILE A 335 -2.96 -37.26 -2.54
CA ILE A 335 -3.45 -37.35 -3.92
C ILE A 335 -3.26 -38.79 -4.40
N GLY A 336 -4.34 -39.58 -4.46
CA GLY A 336 -4.34 -40.93 -5.05
C GLY A 336 -4.95 -42.03 -4.17
N SER A 337 -4.81 -43.28 -4.62
CA SER A 337 -5.32 -44.47 -3.93
C SER A 337 -4.44 -44.83 -2.72
N VAL A 338 -4.64 -44.13 -1.61
CA VAL A 338 -4.01 -44.43 -0.32
C VAL A 338 -4.84 -45.44 0.49
N SER A 339 -4.20 -46.10 1.46
CA SER A 339 -4.92 -47.00 2.37
C SER A 339 -6.02 -46.23 3.11
N MET A 340 -7.15 -46.88 3.40
CA MET A 340 -8.26 -46.21 4.11
C MET A 340 -7.80 -45.56 5.43
N HIS A 341 -6.83 -46.15 6.12
CA HIS A 341 -6.27 -45.58 7.34
C HIS A 341 -5.52 -44.25 7.08
N GLN A 342 -4.72 -44.18 6.02
CA GLN A 342 -4.02 -42.95 5.64
C GLN A 342 -4.99 -41.88 5.12
N ALA A 343 -6.03 -42.26 4.39
CA ALA A 343 -7.09 -41.35 3.97
C ALA A 343 -7.83 -40.75 5.19
N GLN A 344 -8.18 -41.58 6.18
CA GLN A 344 -8.80 -41.12 7.43
C GLN A 344 -7.87 -40.21 8.22
N GLN A 345 -6.57 -40.51 8.28
CA GLN A 345 -5.58 -39.63 8.93
C GLN A 345 -5.45 -38.28 8.22
N GLY A 346 -5.45 -38.27 6.88
CA GLY A 346 -5.44 -37.04 6.09
C GLY A 346 -6.67 -36.19 6.35
N GLU A 347 -7.85 -36.79 6.38
CA GLU A 347 -9.10 -36.07 6.66
C GLU A 347 -9.16 -35.54 8.09
N GLN A 348 -8.72 -36.32 9.09
CA GLN A 348 -8.60 -35.84 10.47
C GLN A 348 -7.64 -34.64 10.58
N ALA A 349 -6.51 -34.70 9.87
CA ALA A 349 -5.55 -33.61 9.86
C ALA A 349 -6.07 -32.37 9.14
N ARG A 350 -6.84 -32.54 8.06
CA ARG A 350 -7.58 -31.46 7.39
C ARG A 350 -8.55 -30.77 8.34
N LEU A 351 -9.37 -31.53 9.07
CA LEU A 351 -10.31 -30.98 10.06
C LEU A 351 -9.59 -30.21 11.17
N MET A 352 -8.45 -30.72 11.66
CA MET A 352 -7.65 -30.02 12.66
C MET A 352 -7.15 -28.65 12.16
N GLU A 353 -6.71 -28.56 10.90
CA GLU A 353 -6.25 -27.30 10.31
C GLU A 353 -7.41 -26.34 10.01
N GLN A 354 -8.56 -26.85 9.56
CA GLN A 354 -9.78 -26.05 9.41
C GLN A 354 -10.24 -25.47 10.75
N ASP A 355 -10.19 -26.24 11.83
CA ASP A 355 -10.53 -25.75 13.17
C ASP A 355 -9.54 -24.69 13.67
N ARG A 356 -8.26 -24.79 13.31
CA ARG A 356 -7.28 -23.72 13.57
C ARG A 356 -7.61 -22.45 12.80
N ALA A 357 -7.99 -22.56 11.52
CA ALA A 357 -8.44 -21.43 10.74
C ALA A 357 -9.69 -20.77 11.35
N ARG A 358 -10.70 -21.57 11.72
CA ARG A 358 -11.92 -21.08 12.39
C ARG A 358 -11.61 -20.38 13.70
N LYS A 359 -10.71 -20.91 14.52
CA LYS A 359 -10.27 -20.24 15.77
C LYS A 359 -9.65 -18.87 15.48
N SER A 360 -8.81 -18.75 14.47
CA SER A 360 -8.22 -17.47 14.07
C SER A 360 -9.28 -16.48 13.56
N LEU A 361 -10.24 -16.94 12.75
CA LEU A 361 -11.36 -16.11 12.27
C LEU A 361 -12.30 -15.69 13.41
N MET A 362 -12.62 -16.59 14.34
CA MET A 362 -13.41 -16.26 15.53
C MET A 362 -12.72 -15.18 16.36
N ARG A 363 -11.39 -15.23 16.50
CA ARG A 363 -10.65 -14.19 17.23
C ARG A 363 -10.84 -12.81 16.58
N ILE A 364 -10.86 -12.73 15.25
CA ILE A 364 -11.14 -11.46 14.55
C ILE A 364 -12.50 -10.91 14.95
N VAL A 365 -13.56 -11.75 14.92
CA VAL A 365 -14.92 -11.35 15.32
C VAL A 365 -14.96 -10.93 16.79
N THR A 366 -14.30 -11.66 17.70
CA THR A 366 -14.29 -11.30 19.13
C THR A 366 -13.61 -9.97 19.42
N TYR A 367 -12.67 -9.55 18.57
CA TYR A 367 -12.00 -8.25 18.68
C TYR A 367 -12.71 -7.15 17.88
N GLY A 368 -13.93 -7.41 17.38
CA GLY A 368 -14.74 -6.44 16.64
C GLY A 368 -14.27 -6.19 15.22
N GLY A 369 -13.52 -7.12 14.62
CA GLY A 369 -13.10 -7.04 13.23
C GLY A 369 -14.16 -7.52 12.24
N GLU A 370 -14.16 -6.91 11.06
CA GLU A 370 -15.00 -7.32 9.95
C GLU A 370 -14.37 -8.50 9.21
N LEU A 371 -15.23 -9.45 8.81
CA LEU A 371 -14.85 -10.60 8.00
C LEU A 371 -15.49 -10.48 6.62
N ASP A 372 -14.73 -10.81 5.59
CA ASP A 372 -15.28 -10.94 4.24
C ASP A 372 -16.33 -12.04 4.18
N ASN A 373 -17.23 -11.91 3.20
CA ASN A 373 -18.28 -12.90 2.95
C ASN A 373 -17.72 -14.34 2.82
N THR A 374 -16.55 -14.50 2.21
CA THR A 374 -15.89 -15.80 2.07
C THR A 374 -15.39 -16.35 3.41
N ALA A 375 -14.79 -15.51 4.25
CA ALA A 375 -14.35 -15.89 5.60
C ALA A 375 -15.55 -16.18 6.53
N LEU A 376 -16.66 -15.46 6.37
CA LEU A 376 -17.92 -15.73 7.08
C LEU A 376 -18.51 -17.10 6.71
N LYS A 377 -18.45 -17.50 5.43
CA LYS A 377 -18.88 -18.84 4.99
C LYS A 377 -18.02 -19.96 5.58
N VAL A 378 -16.71 -19.75 5.70
CA VAL A 378 -15.81 -20.72 6.36
C VAL A 378 -16.14 -20.87 7.85
N LEU A 379 -16.56 -19.78 8.48
CA LEU A 379 -16.95 -19.77 9.89
C LEU A 379 -18.31 -20.43 10.14
N ASN A 380 -19.29 -20.17 9.27
CA ASN A 380 -20.63 -20.73 9.31
C ASN A 380 -20.88 -21.55 8.04
N PRO A 381 -20.39 -22.80 7.97
CA PRO A 381 -20.69 -23.65 6.83
C PRO A 381 -22.20 -23.94 6.83
N SER A 382 -22.94 -23.38 5.88
CA SER A 382 -24.33 -23.79 5.63
C SER A 382 -24.33 -25.24 5.16
N GLU A 383 -25.25 -26.06 5.67
CA GLU A 383 -25.35 -27.51 5.35
C GLU A 383 -25.48 -27.80 3.84
N ASP A 384 -25.86 -26.81 3.02
CA ASP A 384 -26.04 -26.94 1.57
C ASP A 384 -24.78 -26.65 0.72
N SER A 385 -23.62 -26.37 1.32
CA SER A 385 -22.41 -25.95 0.59
C SER A 385 -21.25 -26.94 0.74
N GLU A 386 -21.44 -28.19 0.29
CA GLU A 386 -20.35 -29.17 0.14
C GLU A 386 -19.42 -28.88 -1.05
N GLY A 387 -19.75 -27.89 -1.90
CA GLY A 387 -18.95 -27.50 -3.07
C GLY A 387 -18.02 -26.32 -2.78
N ASP A 388 -16.72 -26.57 -2.82
CA ASP A 388 -15.61 -25.59 -2.81
C ASP A 388 -15.57 -24.62 -1.62
N THR A 389 -14.96 -25.09 -0.52
CA THR A 389 -14.40 -24.22 0.52
C THR A 389 -13.05 -23.62 0.12
N SER A 390 -12.58 -23.86 -1.12
CA SER A 390 -11.39 -23.24 -1.68
C SER A 390 -11.64 -21.74 -1.81
N LEU A 391 -11.20 -20.99 -0.80
CA LEU A 391 -11.05 -19.55 -0.95
C LEU A 391 -10.17 -19.33 -2.18
N SER A 392 -10.64 -18.54 -3.15
CA SER A 392 -9.74 -17.95 -4.13
C SER A 392 -8.70 -17.18 -3.32
N LEU A 393 -7.53 -17.80 -3.15
CA LEU A 393 -6.49 -17.37 -2.22
C LEU A 393 -5.97 -15.95 -2.53
N TYR A 394 -6.40 -15.34 -3.64
CA TYR A 394 -5.81 -14.14 -4.23
C TYR A 394 -6.82 -13.30 -5.04
N SER A 395 -7.69 -12.53 -4.38
CA SER A 395 -8.04 -11.18 -4.89
C SER A 395 -7.22 -10.09 -4.19
N SER A 396 -6.48 -10.47 -3.17
CA SER A 396 -5.57 -9.60 -2.44
C SER A 396 -4.36 -10.43 -2.03
N LEU A 397 -3.34 -10.59 -2.90
CA LEU A 397 -2.01 -10.35 -2.36
C LEU A 397 -1.23 -9.32 -3.18
N PRO A 398 -0.76 -8.25 -2.50
CA PRO A 398 -1.00 -6.93 -3.02
C PRO A 398 0.13 -6.00 -2.57
N ILE A 399 1.23 -5.94 -3.31
CA ILE A 399 2.00 -4.69 -3.17
C ILE A 399 1.17 -3.54 -3.75
N ARG A 400 0.23 -3.88 -4.63
CA ARG A 400 -0.93 -3.06 -5.00
C ARG A 400 -2.14 -3.97 -4.94
N GLY A 401 -3.20 -3.58 -4.23
CA GLY A 401 -4.50 -4.20 -4.46
C GLY A 401 -4.80 -4.06 -5.94
N LEU A 402 -4.96 -5.18 -6.64
CA LEU A 402 -5.50 -5.17 -8.00
C LEU A 402 -7.01 -4.97 -7.94
#